data_AF-A0A120FJE9-F1
#
_entry.id   AF-A0A120FJE9-F1
#
_cell.length_a   1.000
_cell.length_b   1.000
_cell.length_c   1.000
_cell.angle_alpha   90.00
_cell.angle_beta   90.00
_cell.angle_gamma   90.00
#
_symmetry.space_group_name_H-M   'P 1'
#
loop_
_entity.id
_entity.type
_entity.pdbx_description
1 polymer ?
#
loop_
_entity_poly.entity_id
_entity_poly.type
_entity_poly.pdbx_seq_one_letter_code
_entity_poly.pdbx_strand_id
1 'polypeptide(L)'
;MNIQRLGADRSADFVDEVDVVWTAPIEGNDPRCVVGWHRNARLYRYRQNFQGVYPLDRHRKDETDSFRVRAKVEDAFLIDIGQRNLKLALGRGPGWSGQASWWYAEDTENLEARRIVRSIRNLISGKEIVPGTKPKDGRKKAEPAKLRHMNIADMCVRTRRL
;
A
#
# COMPACT_ATOMS: atom_id res chain seq x y z
N MET A 1 14.09 4.52 -6.16
CA MET A 1 13.13 3.44 -6.43
C MET A 1 13.62 2.69 -7.66
N ASN A 2 13.83 1.37 -7.55
CA ASN A 2 14.29 0.53 -8.65
C ASN A 2 13.07 -0.16 -9.30
N ILE A 3 12.43 0.50 -10.26
CA ILE A 3 11.25 -0.05 -10.95
C ILE A 3 11.61 -1.15 -11.95
N GLN A 4 12.89 -1.34 -12.27
CA GLN A 4 13.35 -2.43 -13.14
C GLN A 4 13.13 -3.79 -12.50
N ARG A 5 13.21 -3.86 -11.16
CA ARG A 5 12.77 -5.05 -10.40
C ARG A 5 11.32 -5.42 -10.68
N LEU A 6 10.53 -4.47 -11.19
CA LEU A 6 9.11 -4.64 -11.51
C LEU A 6 8.84 -4.85 -13.01
N GLY A 7 9.88 -5.15 -13.79
CA GLY A 7 9.77 -5.40 -15.22
C GLY A 7 9.71 -4.13 -16.07
N ALA A 8 10.14 -2.99 -15.51
CA ALA A 8 10.34 -1.77 -16.29
C ALA A 8 11.68 -1.78 -17.04
N ASP A 9 11.72 -1.15 -18.20
CA ASP A 9 12.99 -0.91 -18.90
C ASP A 9 13.94 -0.02 -18.08
N ARG A 10 15.24 -0.15 -18.34
CA ARG A 10 16.27 0.63 -17.61
C ARG A 10 16.07 2.13 -17.74
N SER A 11 15.62 2.59 -18.90
CA SER A 11 15.31 4.00 -19.22
C SER A 11 13.87 4.41 -18.88
N ALA A 12 13.00 3.48 -18.46
CA ALA A 12 11.62 3.83 -18.17
C ALA A 12 11.51 4.72 -16.91
N ASP A 13 10.67 5.74 -17.01
CA ASP A 13 10.35 6.65 -15.90
C ASP A 13 9.25 6.11 -14.98
N PHE A 14 8.44 5.18 -15.47
CA PHE A 14 7.38 4.55 -14.71
C PHE A 14 7.15 3.10 -15.15
N VAL A 15 6.37 2.38 -14.35
CA VAL A 15 5.83 1.05 -14.67
C VAL A 15 4.35 1.03 -14.30
N ASP A 16 3.55 0.39 -15.15
CA ASP A 16 2.11 0.19 -14.94
C ASP A 16 1.81 -1.23 -14.45
N GLU A 17 0.57 -1.46 -14.05
CA GLU A 17 0.05 -2.76 -13.63
C GLU A 17 0.75 -3.34 -12.40
N VAL A 18 1.09 -2.46 -11.45
CA VAL A 18 1.77 -2.78 -10.19
C VAL A 18 0.76 -2.75 -9.05
N ASP A 19 0.73 -3.79 -8.21
CA ASP A 19 0.02 -3.73 -6.94
C ASP A 19 0.92 -3.08 -5.89
N VAL A 20 0.45 -2.04 -5.23
CA VAL A 20 1.14 -1.33 -4.15
C VAL A 20 0.41 -1.59 -2.85
N VAL A 21 1.14 -2.03 -1.82
CA VAL A 21 0.61 -2.27 -0.48
C VAL A 21 1.14 -1.21 0.47
N TRP A 22 0.23 -0.56 1.17
CA TRP A 22 0.56 0.48 2.14
C TRP A 22 0.66 -0.11 3.54
N THR A 23 1.68 0.30 4.29
CA THR A 23 1.87 -0.11 5.68
C THR A 23 1.90 1.10 6.61
N ALA A 24 1.47 0.92 7.85
CA ALA A 24 1.57 1.94 8.88
C ALA A 24 1.60 1.32 10.29
N PRO A 25 2.16 2.03 11.29
CA PRO A 25 2.06 1.65 12.70
C PRO A 25 0.62 1.37 13.17
N ILE A 26 0.38 0.29 13.93
CA ILE A 26 -0.96 -0.05 14.45
C ILE A 26 -1.43 0.96 15.51
N GLU A 27 -0.51 1.54 16.29
CA GLU A 27 -0.82 2.51 17.36
C GLU A 27 0.20 3.67 17.41
N GLY A 28 0.64 4.14 16.24
CA GLY A 28 1.70 5.14 16.15
C GLY A 28 3.12 4.60 16.39
N ASN A 29 3.23 3.38 16.92
CA ASN A 29 4.48 2.62 17.04
C ASN A 29 4.42 1.30 16.27
N ASP A 30 5.60 0.75 16.02
CA ASP A 30 5.72 -0.63 15.54
C ASP A 30 5.00 -1.61 16.50
N PRO A 31 4.46 -2.73 15.98
CA PRO A 31 4.62 -3.22 14.62
C PRO A 31 3.77 -2.49 13.59
N ARG A 32 4.29 -2.40 12.36
CA ARG A 32 3.53 -1.89 11.21
C ARG A 32 2.57 -2.95 10.73
N CYS A 33 1.44 -2.54 10.21
CA CYS A 33 0.48 -3.41 9.54
C CYS A 33 0.15 -2.90 8.15
N VAL A 34 -0.38 -3.79 7.31
CA VAL A 34 -1.04 -3.40 6.07
C VAL A 34 -2.27 -2.56 6.39
N VAL A 35 -2.36 -1.38 5.79
CA VAL A 35 -3.49 -0.45 5.96
C VAL A 35 -4.36 -0.30 4.71
N GLY A 36 -3.87 -0.77 3.57
CA GLY A 36 -4.57 -0.67 2.29
C GLY A 36 -3.66 -0.99 1.12
N TRP A 37 -4.21 -0.85 -0.09
CA TRP A 37 -3.48 -1.10 -1.32
C TRP A 37 -4.03 -0.32 -2.50
N HIS A 38 -3.23 -0.20 -3.54
CA HIS A 38 -3.62 0.19 -4.88
C HIS A 38 -3.34 -0.95 -5.84
N ARG A 39 -4.34 -1.35 -6.61
CA ARG A 39 -4.16 -2.31 -7.72
C ARG A 39 -3.90 -1.57 -9.01
N ASN A 40 -3.33 -2.29 -9.99
CA ASN A 40 -3.14 -1.79 -11.35
C ASN A 40 -2.52 -0.37 -11.39
N ALA A 41 -1.64 -0.08 -10.43
CA ALA A 41 -1.12 1.26 -10.22
C ALA A 41 0.01 1.55 -11.19
N ARG A 42 0.16 2.83 -11.52
CA ARG A 42 1.38 3.39 -12.08
C ARG A 42 2.33 3.75 -10.95
N LEU A 43 3.56 3.25 -11.02
CA LEU A 43 4.65 3.60 -10.12
C LEU A 43 5.76 4.35 -10.87
N TYR A 44 6.06 5.55 -10.42
CA TYR A 44 7.10 6.40 -10.97
C TYR A 44 8.45 6.15 -10.28
N ARG A 45 9.52 6.17 -11.07
CA ARG A 45 10.91 6.13 -10.59
C ARG A 45 11.24 7.34 -9.71
N TYR A 46 10.89 8.52 -10.20
CA TYR A 46 11.10 9.81 -9.55
C TYR A 46 9.79 10.35 -8.95
N ARG A 47 9.92 11.17 -7.90
CA ARG A 47 8.74 11.88 -7.34
C ARG A 47 8.16 12.77 -8.44
N GLN A 48 6.83 12.73 -8.55
CA GLN A 48 6.03 13.64 -9.33
C GLN A 48 5.49 14.71 -8.38
N ASN A 49 5.41 15.96 -8.83
CA ASN A 49 4.89 17.05 -8.00
C ASN A 49 3.44 17.35 -8.36
N PHE A 50 2.65 17.83 -7.40
CA PHE A 50 1.29 18.30 -7.63
C PHE A 50 1.21 19.65 -8.36
N GLN A 51 2.36 20.29 -8.61
CA GLN A 51 2.45 21.58 -9.31
C GLN A 51 1.55 22.67 -8.69
N GLY A 52 1.44 22.68 -7.36
CA GLY A 52 0.58 23.60 -6.62
C GLY A 52 -0.91 23.24 -6.62
N VAL A 53 -1.33 22.23 -7.39
CA VAL A 53 -2.73 21.76 -7.45
C VAL A 53 -2.88 20.50 -6.61
N TYR A 54 -3.10 20.70 -5.30
CA TYR A 54 -3.23 19.60 -4.35
C TYR A 54 -4.56 18.85 -4.55
N PRO A 55 -4.55 17.50 -4.63
CA PRO A 55 -5.79 16.73 -4.79
C PRO A 55 -6.77 16.86 -3.63
N LEU A 56 -6.28 17.15 -2.43
CA LEU A 56 -7.07 17.31 -1.21
C LEU A 56 -6.40 18.34 -0.29
N ASP A 57 -7.20 19.05 0.50
CA ASP A 57 -6.72 20.00 1.52
C ASP A 57 -5.74 19.37 2.51
N ARG A 58 -5.92 18.08 2.78
CA ARG A 58 -5.02 17.34 3.67
C ARG A 58 -3.59 17.30 3.14
N HIS A 59 -3.38 17.10 1.84
CA HIS A 59 -2.03 17.12 1.27
C HIS A 59 -1.34 18.48 1.47
N ARG A 60 -2.10 19.58 1.40
CA ARG A 60 -1.58 20.92 1.69
C ARG A 60 -1.22 21.09 3.16
N LYS A 61 -2.08 20.62 4.08
CA LYS A 61 -1.84 20.70 5.54
C LYS A 61 -0.66 19.84 5.99
N ASP A 62 -0.51 18.67 5.38
CA ASP A 62 0.56 17.72 5.68
C ASP A 62 1.82 18.00 4.83
N GLU A 63 1.88 19.15 4.15
CA GLU A 63 2.99 19.59 3.27
C GLU A 63 3.45 18.51 2.27
N THR A 64 2.52 17.64 1.88
CA THR A 64 2.76 16.54 0.93
C THR A 64 2.52 17.07 -0.47
N ASP A 65 3.59 17.51 -1.12
CA ASP A 65 3.58 18.15 -2.44
C ASP A 65 3.88 17.20 -3.61
N SER A 66 4.20 15.94 -3.29
CA SER A 66 4.75 14.99 -4.26
C SER A 66 4.32 13.56 -4.01
N PHE A 67 4.27 12.78 -5.09
CA PHE A 67 3.83 11.39 -5.09
C PHE A 67 4.70 10.52 -6.01
N ARG A 68 4.63 9.20 -5.84
CA ARG A 68 5.22 8.24 -6.79
C ARG A 68 4.20 7.24 -7.33
N VAL A 69 2.97 7.26 -6.85
CA VAL A 69 1.98 6.23 -7.13
C VAL A 69 0.72 6.90 -7.62
N ARG A 70 0.14 6.35 -8.69
CA ARG A 70 -1.17 6.77 -9.17
C ARG A 70 -1.99 5.52 -9.47
N ALA A 71 -3.22 5.51 -9.00
CA ALA A 71 -4.17 4.45 -9.29
C ALA A 71 -5.57 5.05 -9.47
N LYS A 72 -6.46 4.29 -10.10
CA LYS A 72 -7.88 4.64 -10.14
C LYS A 72 -8.48 4.47 -8.75
N VAL A 73 -9.50 5.28 -8.44
CA VAL A 73 -10.21 5.19 -7.15
C VAL A 73 -10.82 3.80 -6.95
N GLU A 74 -11.34 3.18 -8.01
CA GLU A 74 -11.91 1.82 -7.98
C GLU A 74 -10.88 0.72 -7.68
N ASP A 75 -9.59 1.01 -7.88
CA ASP A 75 -8.49 0.11 -7.59
C ASP A 75 -7.77 0.44 -6.26
N ALA A 76 -8.25 1.46 -5.55
CA ALA A 76 -7.76 1.82 -4.23
C ALA A 76 -8.64 1.20 -3.15
N PHE A 77 -8.00 0.53 -2.18
CA PHE A 77 -8.67 -0.02 -1.02
C PHE A 77 -7.99 0.45 0.26
N LEU A 78 -8.79 0.90 1.22
CA LEU A 78 -8.34 1.29 2.55
C LEU A 78 -9.02 0.37 3.57
N ILE A 79 -8.21 -0.35 4.35
CA ILE A 79 -8.70 -1.19 5.44
C ILE A 79 -9.23 -0.28 6.55
N ASP A 80 -10.40 -0.62 7.11
CA ASP A 80 -10.98 0.11 8.23
C ASP A 80 -10.03 0.10 9.43
N ILE A 81 -9.94 1.22 10.15
CA ILE A 81 -9.06 1.36 11.32
C ILE A 81 -9.31 0.24 12.34
N GLY A 82 -10.57 -0.13 12.59
CA GLY A 82 -10.92 -1.21 13.54
C GLY A 82 -10.49 -2.61 13.09
N GLN A 83 -10.09 -2.77 11.83
CA GLN A 83 -9.66 -4.04 11.24
C GLN A 83 -8.14 -4.13 11.07
N ARG A 84 -7.41 -3.03 11.27
CA ARG A 84 -5.94 -2.99 11.25
C ARG A 84 -5.42 -3.62 12.54
N ASN A 85 -5.02 -4.88 12.47
CA ASN A 85 -4.61 -5.66 13.64
C ASN A 85 -3.35 -6.48 13.36
N LEU A 86 -2.88 -7.21 14.37
CA LEU A 86 -1.65 -8.00 14.31
C LEU A 86 -1.65 -9.10 13.24
N LYS A 87 -2.81 -9.53 12.72
CA LYS A 87 -2.86 -10.49 11.59
C LYS A 87 -2.37 -9.87 10.28
N LEU A 88 -2.39 -8.55 10.20
CA LEU A 88 -1.86 -7.77 9.08
C LEU A 88 -0.49 -7.18 9.40
N ALA A 89 0.10 -7.49 10.56
CA ALA A 89 1.37 -6.94 10.99
C ALA A 89 2.55 -7.54 10.21
N LEU A 90 3.52 -6.70 9.88
CA LEU A 90 4.79 -7.12 9.34
C LEU A 90 5.71 -7.54 10.49
N GLY A 91 6.45 -8.62 10.28
CA GLY A 91 7.52 -9.03 11.17
C GLY A 91 8.75 -8.14 11.08
N ARG A 92 9.77 -8.47 11.90
CA ARG A 92 11.06 -7.78 11.95
C ARG A 92 12.19 -8.72 11.56
N GLY A 93 13.31 -8.14 11.13
CA GLY A 93 14.55 -8.87 10.82
C GLY A 93 14.71 -9.26 9.34
N PRO A 94 15.73 -10.08 9.03
CA PRO A 94 16.07 -10.44 7.65
C PRO A 94 14.88 -11.00 6.86
N GLY A 95 14.73 -10.50 5.63
CA GLY A 95 13.63 -10.84 4.72
C GLY A 95 12.36 -10.02 4.90
N TRP A 96 12.19 -9.27 5.99
CA TRP A 96 11.10 -8.30 6.12
C TRP A 96 11.47 -6.94 5.54
N SER A 97 10.50 -6.01 5.46
CA SER A 97 10.70 -4.68 4.88
C SER A 97 11.80 -3.85 5.55
N GLY A 98 12.12 -4.16 6.81
CA GLY A 98 13.10 -3.41 7.60
C GLY A 98 12.74 -1.93 7.70
N GLN A 99 13.75 -1.07 7.67
CA GLN A 99 13.62 0.39 7.68
C GLN A 99 13.52 1.01 6.28
N ALA A 100 13.57 0.20 5.23
CA ALA A 100 13.48 0.73 3.87
C ALA A 100 12.05 1.21 3.59
N SER A 101 11.92 2.41 3.02
CA SER A 101 10.61 2.91 2.57
C SER A 101 10.00 2.11 1.42
N TRP A 102 10.76 1.15 0.88
CA TRP A 102 10.42 0.35 -0.29
C TRP A 102 10.87 -1.10 -0.08
N TRP A 103 9.90 -2.01 -0.12
CA TRP A 103 10.16 -3.44 -0.02
C TRP A 103 9.55 -4.19 -1.20
N TYR A 104 10.34 -5.07 -1.82
CA TYR A 104 9.94 -5.92 -2.92
C TYR A 104 9.64 -7.31 -2.37
N ALA A 105 8.35 -7.59 -2.23
CA ALA A 105 7.88 -8.74 -1.47
C ALA A 105 8.21 -10.11 -2.10
N GLU A 106 8.60 -10.14 -3.39
CA GLU A 106 8.94 -11.39 -4.10
C GLU A 106 10.34 -11.91 -3.75
N ASP A 107 11.22 -11.04 -3.27
CA ASP A 107 12.62 -11.35 -3.01
C ASP A 107 12.87 -11.89 -1.60
N THR A 108 11.81 -12.07 -0.80
CA THR A 108 11.97 -12.52 0.58
C THR A 108 12.14 -14.02 0.68
N GLU A 109 13.26 -14.44 1.26
CA GLU A 109 13.52 -15.85 1.59
C GLU A 109 12.82 -16.26 2.90
N ASN A 110 12.46 -15.28 3.74
CA ASN A 110 11.81 -15.51 5.02
C ASN A 110 10.43 -16.16 4.83
N LEU A 111 10.22 -17.33 5.45
CA LEU A 111 9.00 -18.12 5.29
C LEU A 111 7.75 -17.38 5.77
N GLU A 112 7.85 -16.68 6.90
CA GLU A 112 6.72 -15.93 7.46
C GLU A 112 6.40 -14.70 6.62
N ALA A 113 7.42 -13.99 6.12
CA ALA A 113 7.22 -12.89 5.17
C ALA A 113 6.51 -13.39 3.90
N ARG A 114 6.92 -14.53 3.33
CA ARG A 114 6.26 -15.15 2.17
C ARG A 114 4.81 -15.52 2.46
N ARG A 115 4.50 -16.04 3.65
CA ARG A 115 3.13 -16.37 4.08
C ARG A 115 2.26 -15.12 4.12
N ILE A 116 2.74 -14.06 4.77
CA ILE A 116 2.01 -12.77 4.84
C ILE A 116 1.79 -12.19 3.45
N VAL A 117 2.82 -12.16 2.60
CA VAL A 117 2.69 -11.69 1.21
C VAL A 117 1.62 -12.48 0.47
N ARG A 118 1.57 -13.81 0.63
CA ARG A 118 0.54 -14.65 0.02
C ARG A 118 -0.87 -14.32 0.52
N SER A 119 -1.06 -14.16 1.83
CA SER A 119 -2.35 -13.76 2.40
C SER A 119 -2.79 -12.39 1.87
N ILE A 120 -1.89 -11.41 1.79
CA ILE A 120 -2.19 -10.10 1.21
C ILE A 120 -2.61 -10.24 -0.27
N ARG A 121 -1.94 -11.08 -1.06
CA ARG A 121 -2.35 -11.35 -2.45
C ARG A 121 -3.75 -11.96 -2.54
N ASN A 122 -4.10 -12.85 -1.61
CA ASN A 122 -5.44 -13.42 -1.54
C ASN A 122 -6.49 -12.36 -1.19
N LEU A 123 -6.19 -11.44 -0.27
CA LEU A 123 -7.05 -10.29 0.05
C LEU A 123 -7.25 -9.37 -1.16
N ILE A 124 -6.17 -9.00 -1.84
CA ILE A 124 -6.21 -8.10 -3.02
C ILE A 124 -7.02 -8.72 -4.17
N SER A 125 -6.87 -10.03 -4.39
CA SER A 125 -7.60 -10.76 -5.43
C SER A 125 -9.04 -11.13 -5.06
N GLY A 126 -9.47 -10.83 -3.84
CA GLY A 126 -10.81 -11.17 -3.33
C GLY A 126 -11.01 -12.65 -3.00
N LYS A 127 -9.93 -13.45 -2.95
CA LYS A 127 -9.96 -14.86 -2.53
C LYS A 127 -10.11 -15.02 -1.02
N GLU A 128 -9.70 -14.01 -0.27
CA GLU A 128 -9.88 -13.91 1.18
C GLU A 128 -10.54 -12.58 1.51
N ILE A 129 -11.29 -12.55 2.62
CA ILE A 129 -11.89 -11.33 3.17
C ILE A 129 -11.00 -10.87 4.33
N VAL A 130 -10.86 -9.56 4.50
CA VAL A 130 -10.13 -8.99 5.64
C VAL A 130 -10.75 -9.53 6.95
N PRO A 131 -9.96 -10.09 7.88
CA PRO A 131 -10.49 -10.63 9.12
C PRO A 131 -11.32 -9.58 9.89
N GLY A 132 -12.58 -9.92 10.18
CA GLY A 132 -13.51 -9.03 10.90
C GLY A 132 -14.44 -8.19 10.02
N THR A 133 -14.46 -8.41 8.69
CA THR A 133 -15.45 -7.78 7.80
C THR A 133 -16.72 -8.63 7.77
N LYS A 134 -17.82 -8.17 8.39
CA LYS A 134 -19.13 -8.73 8.06
C LYS A 134 -19.48 -8.32 6.62
N PRO A 135 -20.06 -9.20 5.78
CA PRO A 135 -20.59 -8.76 4.50
C PRO A 135 -21.62 -7.67 4.75
N LYS A 136 -21.37 -6.44 4.27
CA LYS A 136 -22.38 -5.39 4.28
C LYS A 136 -23.26 -5.60 3.07
N ASP A 137 -24.40 -6.24 3.27
CA ASP A 137 -25.53 -6.10 2.36
C ASP A 137 -25.89 -4.63 2.22
N GLY A 138 -26.03 -4.18 0.96
CA GLY A 138 -26.52 -2.85 0.63
C GLY A 138 -25.45 -1.76 0.60
N ARG A 139 -25.13 -1.29 -0.63
CA ARG A 139 -24.52 0.02 -0.88
C ARG A 139 -25.35 1.10 -0.18
N LYS A 140 -24.88 1.62 0.96
CA LYS A 140 -25.20 2.97 1.42
C LYS A 140 -23.94 3.82 1.27
N LYS A 141 -24.10 5.00 0.65
CA LYS A 141 -23.02 6.00 0.48
C LYS A 141 -22.32 6.19 1.82
N ALA A 142 -21.04 5.84 1.89
CA ALA A 142 -20.24 6.07 3.07
C ALA A 142 -20.00 7.57 3.21
N GLU A 143 -20.39 8.14 4.36
CA GLU A 143 -19.88 9.43 4.82
C GLU A 143 -18.34 9.38 4.85
N PRO A 144 -17.65 10.48 4.53
CA PRO A 144 -16.20 10.50 4.58
C PRO A 144 -15.74 10.26 6.02
N ALA A 145 -15.17 9.09 6.26
CA ALA A 145 -14.57 8.75 7.54
C ALA A 145 -13.55 9.85 7.90
N LYS A 146 -13.72 10.45 9.09
CA LYS A 146 -12.78 11.43 9.63
C LYS A 146 -11.41 10.75 9.76
N LEU A 147 -10.54 10.95 8.77
CA LEU A 147 -9.12 10.57 8.83
C LEU A 147 -8.50 11.28 10.03
N ARG A 148 -8.33 10.58 11.14
CA ARG A 148 -7.40 10.99 12.20
C ARG A 148 -5.98 10.69 11.70
N HIS A 149 -5.07 11.63 11.96
CA HIS A 149 -3.67 11.72 11.51
C HIS A 149 -3.03 10.39 11.08
N MET A 150 -2.59 10.32 9.82
CA MET A 150 -1.63 9.33 9.36
C MET A 150 -0.71 9.99 8.33
N ASN A 151 0.51 10.32 8.76
CA ASN A 151 1.62 10.55 7.85
C ASN A 151 1.91 9.22 7.15
N ILE A 152 1.55 9.09 5.87
CA ILE A 152 1.82 7.88 5.09
C ILE A 152 3.30 7.90 4.72
N ALA A 153 4.11 7.22 5.54
CA ALA A 153 5.46 6.82 5.17
C ALA A 153 5.64 5.35 5.58
N ASP A 154 5.39 4.44 4.64
CA ASP A 154 6.28 3.34 4.24
C ASP A 154 5.52 2.32 3.37
N MET A 155 6.11 1.99 2.21
CA MET A 155 5.42 1.42 1.05
C MET A 155 6.03 0.06 0.66
N CYS A 156 5.19 -0.96 0.49
CA CYS A 156 5.57 -2.25 -0.06
C CYS A 156 5.08 -2.33 -1.51
N VAL A 157 5.94 -2.73 -2.45
CA VAL A 157 5.61 -2.80 -3.89
C VAL A 157 5.64 -4.24 -4.37
N ARG A 158 4.67 -4.61 -5.19
CA ARG A 158 4.60 -5.90 -5.87
C ARG A 158 4.67 -5.73 -7.39
N THR A 159 5.32 -6.67 -8.05
CA THR A 159 5.47 -6.88 -9.50
C THR A 159 4.28 -7.59 -10.15
N ARG A 160 4.19 -7.44 -11.49
CA ARG A 160 3.07 -7.81 -12.40
C ARG A 160 2.45 -9.19 -12.20
N ARG A 161 1.20 -9.34 -12.64
CA ARG A 161 0.63 -10.64 -13.04
C ARG A 161 1.37 -11.17 -14.28
N LEU A 162 1.89 -12.39 -14.18
CA LEU A 162 2.14 -13.25 -15.34
C LEU A 162 0.83 -13.93 -15.75
#